data_AF-A0A2N4T4H9-F1
#
_entry.id   AF-A0A2N4T4H9-F1
#
_cell.length_a   1.000
_cell.length_b   1.000
_cell.length_c   1.000
_cell.angle_alpha   90.00
_cell.angle_beta   90.00
_cell.angle_gamma   90.00
#
_symmetry.space_group_name_H-M   'P 1'
#
loop_
_entity.id
_entity.type
_entity.pdbx_description
1 polymer ?
#
loop_
_entity_poly.entity_id
_entity_poly.type
_entity_poly.pdbx_seq_one_letter_code
_entity_poly.pdbx_strand_id
1 'polypeptide(L)'
;MSLQQHFDGSRPTATGAPVRVFADVARTPRTPAPRGWNNPAAVAVVGMPLSVSLTWIPFVPPLLGVLALALVLGYAAAAAVGWFSWPQSRDDALAEAAWVAAQSGYRVDLREGALRWFDRDGTARCATVVQGARGWDLVLEDRLAGEDVPA
;
A
#
# COMPACT_ATOMS: atom_id res chain seq x y z
N MET A 1 15.33 32.14 -6.16
CA MET A 1 14.71 31.54 -4.96
C MET A 1 14.28 30.13 -5.34
N SER A 2 14.96 29.10 -4.82
CA SER A 2 14.64 27.71 -5.16
C SER A 2 13.44 27.24 -4.35
N LEU A 3 12.61 26.36 -4.93
CA LEU A 3 11.46 25.73 -4.26
C LEU A 3 11.85 25.05 -2.92
N GLN A 4 13.12 24.67 -2.77
CA GLN A 4 13.73 24.20 -1.53
C GLN A 4 13.57 25.18 -0.36
N GLN A 5 13.66 26.49 -0.58
CA GLN A 5 13.52 27.48 0.49
C GLN A 5 12.09 27.60 1.04
N HIS A 6 11.08 27.17 0.29
CA HIS A 6 9.70 27.20 0.79
C HIS A 6 9.39 26.03 1.74
N PHE A 7 10.12 24.91 1.61
CA PHE A 7 10.00 23.75 2.51
C PHE A 7 11.00 23.77 3.68
N ASP A 8 12.13 24.46 3.53
CA ASP A 8 13.14 24.67 4.60
C ASP A 8 12.67 25.70 5.66
N GLY A 9 11.46 26.27 5.52
CA GLY A 9 10.87 27.24 6.44
C GLY A 9 10.40 26.62 7.76
N SER A 10 11.35 26.39 8.67
CA SER A 10 11.20 26.54 10.13
C SER A 10 9.85 26.18 10.77
N ARG A 11 9.59 24.88 10.90
CA ARG A 11 8.96 24.35 12.11
C ARG A 11 9.81 23.21 12.66
N PRO A 12 10.28 23.28 13.92
CA PRO A 12 10.79 22.10 14.60
C PRO A 12 9.61 21.15 14.76
N THR A 13 9.50 20.17 13.88
CA THR A 13 8.45 19.16 13.95
C THR A 13 8.68 18.38 15.23
N ALA A 14 7.67 18.42 16.11
CA ALA A 14 7.66 17.66 17.34
C ALA A 14 7.97 16.18 17.03
N THR A 15 9.06 15.70 17.62
CA THR A 15 9.39 14.32 17.98
C THR A 15 8.44 13.23 17.44
N GLY A 16 8.95 12.37 16.56
CA GLY A 16 8.45 11.02 16.30
C GLY A 16 7.33 10.85 15.27
N ALA A 17 6.74 11.93 14.74
CA ALA A 17 5.66 11.83 13.76
C ALA A 17 6.18 11.84 12.31
N PRO A 18 5.74 10.91 11.45
CA PRO A 18 6.21 10.83 10.08
C PRO A 18 5.71 12.04 9.27
N VAL A 19 6.60 12.70 8.53
CA VAL A 19 6.33 14.00 7.88
C VAL A 19 5.97 13.79 6.41
N ARG A 20 4.77 14.21 6.01
CA ARG A 20 4.35 14.15 4.60
C ARG A 20 5.12 15.15 3.76
N VAL A 21 5.85 14.66 2.75
CA VAL A 21 6.71 15.46 1.87
C VAL A 21 6.01 15.78 0.55
N PHE A 22 5.43 14.76 -0.09
CA PHE A 22 4.61 14.93 -1.30
C PHE A 22 3.28 14.21 -1.12
N ALA A 23 2.20 14.88 -1.47
CA ALA A 23 0.87 14.30 -1.47
C ALA A 23 0.53 13.73 -2.86
N ASP A 24 -0.24 12.64 -2.89
CA ASP A 24 -0.81 12.07 -4.11
C ASP A 24 0.22 11.79 -5.23
N VAL A 25 1.40 11.24 -4.87
CA VAL A 25 2.47 10.92 -5.83
C VAL A 25 2.03 9.92 -6.88
N ALA A 26 1.12 9.00 -6.52
CA ALA A 26 0.53 8.05 -7.44
C ALA A 26 -0.90 7.71 -7.01
N ARG A 27 -1.72 7.21 -7.93
CA ARG A 27 -3.09 6.78 -7.62
C ARG A 27 -3.07 5.39 -6.97
N THR A 28 -3.94 5.18 -5.98
CA THR A 28 -4.20 3.85 -5.44
C THR A 28 -5.15 3.07 -6.34
N PRO A 29 -5.15 1.72 -6.28
CA PRO A 29 -6.16 0.92 -6.95
C PRO A 29 -7.58 1.29 -6.49
N ARG A 30 -8.57 1.09 -7.36
CA ARG A 30 -9.99 1.34 -7.03
C ARG A 30 -10.60 0.25 -6.15
N THR A 31 -9.94 -0.89 -6.05
CA THR A 31 -10.37 -2.01 -5.19
C THR A 31 -10.08 -1.68 -3.73
N PRO A 32 -10.84 -2.24 -2.76
CA PRO A 32 -10.51 -2.08 -1.35
C PRO A 32 -9.11 -2.61 -1.04
N ALA A 33 -8.40 -1.96 -0.11
CA ALA A 33 -7.09 -2.41 0.34
C ALA A 33 -7.15 -3.84 0.88
N PRO A 34 -6.15 -4.69 0.55
CA PRO A 34 -6.09 -6.05 1.08
C PRO A 34 -5.96 -6.04 2.61
N ARG A 35 -6.78 -6.85 3.25
CA ARG A 35 -6.89 -7.10 4.70
C ARG A 35 -7.12 -8.59 4.89
N GLY A 36 -6.96 -9.12 6.11
CA GLY A 36 -7.14 -10.56 6.35
C GLY A 36 -8.48 -11.14 5.86
N TRP A 37 -9.57 -10.38 5.92
CA TRP A 37 -10.92 -10.83 5.55
C TRP A 37 -11.22 -10.87 4.04
N ASN A 38 -10.50 -10.08 3.22
CA ASN A 38 -10.64 -10.12 1.75
C ASN A 38 -9.46 -10.89 1.12
N ASN A 39 -8.81 -11.77 1.88
CA ASN A 39 -7.82 -12.67 1.33
C ASN A 39 -8.51 -13.69 0.40
N PRO A 40 -8.10 -13.80 -0.87
CA PRO A 40 -8.73 -14.70 -1.83
C PRO A 40 -8.73 -16.16 -1.39
N ALA A 41 -7.68 -16.61 -0.71
CA ALA A 41 -7.59 -17.97 -0.18
C ALA A 41 -8.58 -18.18 0.97
N ALA A 42 -8.70 -17.22 1.89
CA ALA A 42 -9.66 -17.30 2.99
C ALA A 42 -11.10 -17.36 2.48
N VAL A 43 -11.43 -16.54 1.48
CA VAL A 43 -12.73 -16.54 0.81
C VAL A 43 -13.02 -17.91 0.19
N ALA A 44 -12.08 -18.48 -0.55
CA ALA A 44 -12.27 -19.79 -1.19
C ALA A 44 -12.43 -20.91 -0.16
N VAL A 45 -11.56 -20.94 0.86
CA VAL A 45 -11.54 -21.98 1.90
C VAL A 45 -12.82 -21.98 2.73
N VAL A 46 -13.43 -20.82 3.01
CA VAL A 46 -14.69 -20.74 3.77
C VAL A 46 -15.91 -20.86 2.86
N GLY A 47 -15.91 -20.15 1.74
CA GLY A 47 -17.08 -20.03 0.88
C GLY A 47 -17.38 -21.29 0.06
N MET A 48 -16.36 -22.03 -0.39
CA MET A 48 -16.58 -23.25 -1.18
C MET A 48 -17.26 -24.35 -0.35
N PRO A 49 -16.78 -24.73 0.85
CA PRO A 49 -17.45 -25.72 1.68
C PRO A 49 -18.88 -25.31 2.03
N LEU A 50 -19.09 -24.04 2.36
CA LEU A 50 -20.41 -23.53 2.73
C LEU A 50 -21.40 -23.61 1.55
N SER A 51 -20.94 -23.32 0.34
CA SER A 51 -21.74 -23.46 -0.90
C SER A 51 -22.08 -24.92 -1.21
N VAL A 52 -21.10 -25.82 -1.01
CA VAL A 52 -21.32 -27.26 -1.14
C VAL A 52 -22.33 -27.73 -0.11
N SER A 53 -22.16 -27.40 1.18
CA SER A 53 -23.09 -27.75 2.25
C SER A 53 -24.51 -27.28 1.95
N LEU A 54 -24.68 -26.06 1.42
CA LEU A 54 -25.99 -25.52 1.02
C LEU A 54 -26.68 -26.37 -0.05
N THR A 55 -25.91 -26.98 -0.94
CA THR A 55 -26.42 -27.86 -2.02
C THR A 55 -27.03 -29.15 -1.47
N TRP A 56 -26.56 -29.61 -0.31
CA TRP A 56 -26.98 -30.87 0.32
C TRP A 56 -28.06 -30.69 1.37
N ILE A 57 -28.56 -29.47 1.62
CA ILE A 57 -29.65 -29.24 2.57
C ILE A 57 -30.97 -29.68 1.91
N PRO A 58 -31.70 -30.66 2.49
CA PRO A 58 -32.85 -31.28 1.83
C PRO A 58 -34.04 -30.34 1.58
N PHE A 59 -34.11 -29.21 2.30
CA PHE A 59 -35.17 -28.21 2.18
C PHE A 59 -34.76 -26.98 1.36
N VAL A 60 -33.53 -26.96 0.83
CA VAL A 60 -32.98 -25.83 0.07
C VAL A 60 -32.79 -26.26 -1.38
N PRO A 61 -33.28 -25.47 -2.37
CA PRO A 61 -33.01 -25.76 -3.77
C PRO A 61 -31.50 -25.86 -4.06
N PRO A 62 -31.01 -26.93 -4.70
CA PRO A 62 -29.58 -27.12 -4.99
C PRO A 62 -29.00 -26.00 -5.87
N LEU A 63 -29.85 -25.34 -6.66
CA LEU A 63 -29.51 -24.15 -7.44
C LEU A 63 -28.91 -23.03 -6.56
N LEU A 64 -29.36 -22.90 -5.31
CA LEU A 64 -28.82 -21.89 -4.38
C LEU A 64 -27.37 -22.19 -4.00
N GLY A 65 -27.00 -23.46 -3.84
CA GLY A 65 -25.62 -23.87 -3.59
C GLY A 65 -24.71 -23.58 -4.80
N VAL A 66 -25.20 -23.84 -6.01
CA VAL A 66 -24.47 -23.50 -7.25
C VAL A 66 -24.30 -21.99 -7.43
N LEU A 67 -25.35 -21.21 -7.17
CA LEU A 67 -25.29 -19.75 -7.22
C LEU A 67 -24.34 -19.19 -6.15
N ALA A 68 -24.38 -19.73 -4.93
CA ALA A 68 -23.46 -19.35 -3.86
C ALA A 68 -22.01 -19.63 -4.26
N LEU A 69 -21.73 -20.79 -4.85
CA LEU A 69 -20.40 -21.15 -5.32
C LEU A 69 -19.90 -20.19 -6.42
N ALA A 70 -20.75 -19.85 -7.39
CA ALA A 70 -20.42 -18.90 -8.44
C ALA A 70 -20.09 -17.51 -7.88
N LEU A 71 -20.88 -17.04 -6.91
CA LEU A 71 -20.63 -15.76 -6.22
C LEU A 71 -19.33 -15.77 -5.40
N VAL A 72 -19.06 -16.86 -4.68
CA VAL A 72 -17.82 -17.04 -3.92
C VAL A 72 -16.61 -17.00 -4.85
N LEU A 73 -16.66 -17.70 -5.98
CA LEU A 73 -15.60 -17.70 -6.98
C LEU A 73 -15.38 -16.29 -7.57
N GLY A 74 -16.46 -15.59 -7.93
CA GLY A 74 -16.38 -14.22 -8.43
C GLY A 74 -15.77 -13.27 -7.40
N TYR A 75 -16.17 -13.40 -6.14
CA TYR A 75 -15.62 -12.61 -5.04
C TYR A 75 -14.14 -12.94 -4.76
N ALA A 76 -13.77 -14.23 -4.76
CA ALA A 76 -12.39 -14.66 -4.59
C ALA A 76 -11.48 -14.15 -5.72
N ALA A 77 -11.97 -14.16 -6.97
CA ALA A 77 -11.24 -13.61 -8.11
C ALA A 77 -11.03 -12.09 -7.98
N ALA A 78 -12.08 -11.34 -7.62
CA ALA A 78 -11.96 -9.90 -7.38
C ALA A 78 -11.02 -9.57 -6.21
N ALA A 79 -11.09 -10.35 -5.13
CA ALA A 79 -10.18 -10.29 -4.00
C ALA A 79 -8.74 -10.57 -4.42
N ALA A 80 -8.49 -11.56 -5.29
CA ALA A 80 -7.16 -11.88 -5.81
C ALA A 80 -6.58 -10.72 -6.62
N VAL A 81 -7.38 -10.13 -7.51
CA VAL A 81 -6.96 -8.93 -8.28
C VAL A 81 -6.57 -7.81 -7.33
N GLY A 82 -7.35 -7.55 -6.28
CA GLY A 82 -6.98 -6.59 -5.23
C GLY A 82 -5.67 -6.97 -4.53
N TRP A 83 -5.54 -8.23 -4.11
CA TRP A 83 -4.39 -8.72 -3.37
C TRP A 83 -3.06 -8.54 -4.12
N PHE A 84 -3.06 -8.72 -5.44
CA PHE A 84 -1.85 -8.56 -6.26
C PHE A 84 -1.64 -7.13 -6.77
N SER A 85 -2.70 -6.38 -7.05
CA SER A 85 -2.57 -5.01 -7.58
C SER A 85 -2.09 -3.99 -6.55
N TRP A 86 -2.37 -4.20 -5.27
CA TRP A 86 -1.99 -3.26 -4.22
C TRP A 86 -0.49 -3.20 -3.92
N PRO A 87 0.22 -4.34 -3.74
CA PRO A 87 1.67 -4.34 -3.64
C PRO A 87 2.35 -3.72 -4.87
N GLN A 88 1.90 -4.11 -6.07
CA GLN A 88 2.44 -3.55 -7.31
C GLN A 88 2.23 -2.03 -7.40
N SER A 89 1.03 -1.54 -7.08
CA SER A 89 0.75 -0.10 -7.05
C SER A 89 1.60 0.64 -6.02
N ARG A 90 1.92 0.01 -4.89
CA ARG A 90 2.82 0.59 -3.88
C ARG A 90 4.25 0.72 -4.44
N ASP A 91 4.74 -0.30 -5.14
CA ASP A 91 6.08 -0.29 -5.73
C ASP A 91 6.19 0.75 -6.85
N ASP A 92 5.17 0.85 -7.71
CA ASP A 92 5.07 1.89 -8.73
C ASP A 92 5.04 3.30 -8.08
N ALA A 93 4.33 3.45 -6.95
CA ALA A 93 4.27 4.71 -6.22
C ALA A 93 5.61 5.08 -5.56
N LEU A 94 6.41 4.11 -5.11
CA LEU A 94 7.75 4.36 -4.60
C LEU A 94 8.70 4.82 -5.71
N ALA A 95 8.61 4.20 -6.88
CA ALA A 95 9.38 4.62 -8.05
C ALA A 95 9.01 6.05 -8.49
N GLU A 96 7.71 6.34 -8.54
CA GLU A 96 7.21 7.68 -8.87
C GLU A 96 7.63 8.71 -7.82
N ALA A 97 7.54 8.37 -6.53
CA ALA A 97 8.00 9.23 -5.45
C ALA A 97 9.51 9.55 -5.56
N ALA A 98 10.33 8.56 -5.91
CA ALA A 98 11.76 8.77 -6.15
C ALA A 98 12.00 9.71 -7.34
N TRP A 99 11.24 9.52 -8.43
CA TRP A 99 11.32 10.39 -9.60
C TRP A 99 10.91 11.83 -9.27
N VAL A 100 9.77 12.04 -8.60
CA VAL A 100 9.28 13.38 -8.19
C VAL A 100 10.28 14.07 -7.25
N ALA A 101 10.85 13.35 -6.29
CA ALA A 101 11.83 13.89 -5.38
C ALA A 101 13.13 14.30 -6.09
N ALA A 102 13.62 13.48 -7.02
CA ALA A 102 14.79 13.78 -7.83
C ALA A 102 14.57 15.02 -8.72
N GLN A 103 13.40 15.12 -9.37
CA GLN A 103 13.03 16.31 -10.17
C GLN A 103 12.92 17.58 -9.32
N SER A 104 12.52 17.43 -8.06
CA SER A 104 12.44 18.54 -7.10
C SER A 104 13.80 18.94 -6.51
N GLY A 105 14.89 18.29 -6.92
CA GLY A 105 16.26 18.60 -6.49
C GLY A 105 16.69 17.94 -5.18
N TYR A 106 15.93 16.95 -4.71
CA TYR A 106 16.32 16.14 -3.55
C TYR A 106 17.17 14.95 -3.97
N ARG A 107 18.10 14.55 -3.09
CA ARG A 107 18.88 13.32 -3.28
C ARG A 107 18.11 12.17 -2.64
N VAL A 108 17.70 11.23 -3.47
CA VAL A 108 16.95 10.04 -3.05
C VAL A 108 17.54 8.79 -3.70
N ASP A 109 17.52 7.67 -2.99
CA ASP A 109 17.91 6.34 -3.50
C ASP A 109 16.80 5.33 -3.16
N LEU A 110 16.52 4.39 -4.05
CA LEU A 110 15.51 3.35 -3.84
C LEU A 110 16.21 2.02 -3.56
N ARG A 111 16.06 1.48 -2.36
CA ARG A 111 16.63 0.18 -1.97
C ARG A 111 15.62 -0.68 -1.23
N GLU A 112 15.49 -1.94 -1.65
CA GLU A 112 14.76 -2.98 -0.91
C GLU A 112 13.31 -2.60 -0.54
N GLY A 113 12.61 -1.86 -1.42
CA GLY A 113 11.22 -1.46 -1.18
C GLY A 113 11.03 -0.30 -0.19
N ALA A 114 12.12 0.43 0.11
CA ALA A 114 12.13 1.67 0.87
C ALA A 114 12.91 2.76 0.13
N LEU A 115 12.51 4.01 0.33
CA LEU A 115 13.18 5.18 -0.24
C LEU A 115 14.11 5.76 0.82
N ARG A 116 15.38 5.98 0.47
CA ARG A 116 16.36 6.65 1.31
C ARG A 116 16.46 8.10 0.88
N TRP A 117 16.16 9.00 1.79
CA TRP A 117 16.22 10.44 1.59
C TRP A 117 17.49 10.99 2.20
N PHE A 118 18.30 11.70 1.41
CA PHE A 118 19.53 12.30 1.91
C PHE A 118 19.34 13.78 2.21
N ASP A 119 19.62 14.16 3.46
CA ASP A 119 19.69 15.55 3.87
C ASP A 119 20.94 16.24 3.28
N ARG A 120 21.02 17.58 3.39
CA ARG A 120 22.19 18.36 2.93
C ARG A 120 23.49 17.93 3.60
N ASP A 121 23.39 17.48 4.85
CA ASP A 121 24.52 17.00 5.64
C ASP A 121 24.93 15.55 5.29
N GLY A 122 24.28 14.94 4.29
CA GLY A 122 24.53 13.57 3.85
C GLY A 122 23.87 12.50 4.72
N THR A 123 23.17 12.89 5.79
CA THR A 123 22.41 11.97 6.63
C THR A 123 21.25 11.35 5.86
N ALA A 124 21.16 10.02 5.86
CA ALA A 124 20.09 9.29 5.20
C ALA A 124 18.93 9.02 6.17
N ARG A 125 17.71 9.37 5.77
CA ARG A 125 16.46 9.07 6.47
C ARG A 125 15.61 8.11 5.63
N CYS A 126 14.84 7.26 6.30
CA CYS A 126 13.89 6.40 5.61
C CYS A 126 12.68 7.21 5.16
N ALA A 127 12.15 6.87 4.00
CA ALA A 127 10.91 7.39 3.46
C ALA A 127 10.12 6.24 2.82
N THR A 128 8.81 6.33 2.94
CA THR A 128 7.88 5.31 2.44
C THR A 128 6.64 5.99 1.90
N VAL A 129 5.85 5.24 1.13
CA VAL A 129 4.54 5.69 0.70
C VAL A 129 3.47 5.13 1.63
N VAL A 130 2.53 5.98 2.03
CA VAL A 130 1.36 5.59 2.81
C VAL A 130 0.09 5.90 2.03
N GLN A 131 -0.96 5.14 2.29
CA GLN A 131 -2.26 5.42 1.68
C GLN A 131 -2.83 6.73 2.23
N GLY A 132 -2.90 7.75 1.39
CA GLY A 132 -3.58 9.01 1.64
C GLY A 132 -5.05 8.98 1.22
N ALA A 133 -5.70 10.15 1.22
CA ALA A 133 -7.12 10.26 0.91
C ALA A 133 -7.45 10.07 -0.58
N ARG A 134 -6.51 10.38 -1.49
CA ARG A 134 -6.72 10.33 -2.94
C ARG A 134 -5.69 9.48 -3.70
N GLY A 135 -4.62 9.08 -3.02
CA GLY A 135 -3.55 8.31 -3.61
C GLY A 135 -2.51 7.90 -2.57
N TRP A 136 -1.31 7.62 -3.06
CA TRP A 136 -0.13 7.38 -2.24
C TRP A 136 0.51 8.72 -1.86
N ASP A 137 0.74 8.93 -0.56
CA ASP A 137 1.48 10.07 -0.03
C ASP A 137 2.92 9.62 0.28
N LEU A 138 3.93 10.39 -0.16
CA LEU A 138 5.30 10.18 0.26
C LEU A 138 5.52 10.80 1.63
N VAL A 139 6.03 9.99 2.57
CA VAL A 139 6.23 10.39 3.95
C VAL A 139 7.64 10.02 4.39
N LEU A 140 8.29 10.95 5.08
CA LEU A 140 9.58 10.77 5.72
C LEU A 140 9.38 10.16 7.10
N GLU A 141 10.07 9.07 7.40
CA GLU A 141 10.10 8.46 8.71
C GLU A 141 11.17 9.14 9.59
N ASP A 142 10.93 9.20 10.90
CA ASP A 142 11.91 9.72 11.87
C ASP A 142 13.00 8.68 12.20
N ARG A 143 13.28 7.76 11.26
CA ARG A 143 14.27 6.70 11.38
C ARG A 143 15.44 6.97 10.44
N LEU A 144 16.66 6.89 10.97
CA LEU A 144 17.89 6.96 10.16
C LEU A 144 18.05 5.65 9.36
N ALA A 145 18.46 5.76 8.10
CA ALA A 145 18.54 4.63 7.16
C ALA A 145 19.71 3.63 7.44
N GLY A 146 20.13 3.51 8.69
CA GLY A 146 21.20 2.64 9.17
C GLY A 146 21.01 2.15 10.61
N GLU A 147 19.83 2.32 11.21
CA GLU A 147 19.46 1.57 12.42
C GLU A 147 19.00 0.19 11.98
N ASP A 148 19.89 -0.79 12.13
CA ASP A 148 19.81 -2.13 11.58
C ASP A 148 18.51 -2.88 11.95
N VAL A 149 18.01 -3.59 10.95
CA VAL A 149 17.07 -4.71 11.11
C VAL A 149 17.77 -5.79 11.96
N PRO A 150 17.23 -6.24 13.10
CA PRO A 150 17.80 -7.38 13.81
C PRO A 150 17.71 -8.64 12.94
N ALA A 151 18.81 -9.39 12.91
CA ALA A 151 19.02 -10.64 12.17
C ALA A 151 18.00 -11.75 12.47
#